data_AF-A0A9X4IC24-F1
#
_entry.id   AF-A0A9X4IC24-F1
#
_cell.length_a   1.000
_cell.length_b   1.000
_cell.length_c   1.000
_cell.angle_alpha   90.00
_cell.angle_beta   90.00
_cell.angle_gamma   90.00
#
_symmetry.space_group_name_H-M   'P 1'
#
loop_
_entity.id
_entity.type
_entity.pdbx_description
1 polymer ?
#
loop_
_entity_poly.entity_id
_entity_poly.type
_entity_poly.pdbx_seq_one_letter_code
_entity_poly.pdbx_strand_id
1 'polypeptide(L)'
;MSQHTEIRQTGRAPTPAAVIIETARHTAGLAVEDGRDVQFFASNSLFQALDGQRFRSVRALERAVSSLEAALADQRRTRDSRGEIWRSWQAGDQAPGQPEAA
;
A
#
# COMPACT_ATOMS: atom_id res chain seq x y z
N MET A 1 -2.11 -39.96 0.88
CA MET A 1 -3.09 -39.47 1.87
C MET A 1 -3.41 -38.03 1.53
N SER A 2 -4.32 -37.80 0.59
CA SER A 2 -4.70 -36.45 0.15
C SER A 2 -5.78 -35.92 1.07
N GLN A 3 -5.51 -34.83 1.79
CA GLN A 3 -6.50 -34.16 2.62
C GLN A 3 -7.53 -33.50 1.69
N HIS A 4 -8.73 -34.08 1.64
CA HIS A 4 -9.87 -33.51 0.94
C HIS A 4 -10.44 -32.43 1.86
N THR A 5 -10.12 -31.16 1.56
CA THR A 5 -10.68 -30.02 2.29
C THR A 5 -12.16 -29.90 1.93
N GLU A 6 -13.01 -30.58 2.69
CA GLU A 6 -14.46 -30.56 2.52
C GLU A 6 -15.00 -29.26 3.12
N ILE A 7 -15.40 -28.32 2.27
CA ILE A 7 -16.03 -27.05 2.68
C ILE A 7 -17.43 -27.38 3.20
N ARG A 8 -17.57 -27.53 4.51
CA ARG A 8 -18.87 -27.76 5.15
C ARG A 8 -19.69 -26.47 5.13
N GLN A 9 -20.67 -26.38 4.23
CA GLN A 9 -21.70 -25.35 4.27
C GLN A 9 -22.73 -25.70 5.35
N THR A 10 -22.49 -25.25 6.58
CA THR A 10 -23.48 -25.27 7.67
C THR A 10 -24.50 -24.16 7.44
N GLY A 11 -25.80 -24.52 7.35
CA GLY A 11 -27.02 -23.68 7.45
C GLY A 11 -26.92 -22.21 6.99
N ARG A 12 -27.68 -21.81 5.96
CA ARG A 12 -27.66 -20.48 5.32
C ARG A 12 -27.80 -19.30 6.30
N ALA A 13 -26.68 -18.91 6.91
CA ALA A 13 -26.40 -17.56 7.35
C ALA A 13 -26.44 -16.62 6.12
N PRO A 14 -26.68 -15.31 6.28
CA PRO A 14 -26.47 -14.37 5.18
C PRO A 14 -25.09 -14.64 4.58
N THR A 15 -25.04 -14.91 3.28
CA THR A 15 -23.79 -15.26 2.59
C THR A 15 -22.77 -14.16 2.85
N PRO A 16 -21.59 -14.46 3.41
CA PRO A 16 -20.56 -13.45 3.58
C PRO A 16 -20.27 -12.85 2.21
N ALA A 17 -20.47 -11.54 2.08
CA ALA A 17 -20.22 -10.84 0.84
C ALA A 17 -18.72 -10.58 0.76
N ALA A 18 -18.09 -11.04 -0.32
CA ALA A 18 -16.68 -10.79 -0.57
C ALA A 18 -16.56 -9.83 -1.76
N VAL A 19 -15.77 -8.76 -1.59
CA VAL A 19 -15.53 -7.76 -2.63
C VAL A 19 -14.04 -7.54 -2.80
N ILE A 20 -13.63 -7.28 -4.04
CA ILE A 20 -12.25 -6.90 -4.35
C ILE A 20 -12.11 -5.40 -4.11
N ILE A 21 -11.05 -5.00 -3.40
CA ILE A 21 -10.70 -3.61 -3.20
C ILE A 21 -9.57 -3.25 -4.17
N GLU A 22 -9.83 -2.27 -5.02
CA GLU A 22 -8.87 -1.76 -6.00
C GLU A 22 -8.61 -0.27 -5.76
N THR A 23 -7.37 0.14 -6.02
CA THR A 23 -7.01 1.54 -6.17
C THR A 23 -6.72 1.85 -7.63
N ALA A 24 -6.46 3.12 -7.95
CA ALA A 24 -6.15 3.52 -9.32
C ALA A 24 -4.92 2.80 -9.93
N ARG A 25 -4.05 2.22 -9.09
CA ARG A 25 -2.77 1.64 -9.53
C ARG A 25 -2.56 0.19 -9.12
N HIS A 26 -3.33 -0.31 -8.16
CA HIS A 26 -3.10 -1.63 -7.58
C HIS A 26 -4.41 -2.28 -7.17
N THR A 27 -4.51 -3.60 -7.35
CA THR A 27 -5.46 -4.39 -6.57
C THR A 27 -4.93 -4.46 -5.14
N ALA A 28 -5.69 -3.91 -4.19
CA ALA A 28 -5.27 -3.83 -2.80
C ALA A 28 -5.46 -5.17 -2.07
N GLY A 29 -6.60 -5.82 -2.30
CA GLY A 29 -6.92 -7.09 -1.64
C GLY A 29 -8.39 -7.48 -1.70
N LEU A 30 -8.74 -8.45 -0.85
CA LEU A 30 -10.10 -8.94 -0.67
C LEU A 30 -10.69 -8.40 0.65
N ALA A 31 -11.93 -7.95 0.62
CA ALA A 31 -12.70 -7.60 1.80
C ALA A 31 -13.84 -8.60 1.98
N VAL A 32 -13.95 -9.19 3.16
CA VAL A 32 -15.00 -10.16 3.51
C VAL A 32 -15.89 -9.54 4.58
N GLU A 33 -17.17 -9.35 4.25
CA GLU A 33 -18.19 -8.88 5.18
C GLU A 33 -18.82 -10.06 5.93
N ASP A 34 -18.74 -10.05 7.26
CA ASP A 34 -19.35 -11.07 8.14
C ASP A 34 -20.55 -10.49 8.92
N GLY A 35 -21.33 -9.64 8.25
CA GLY A 35 -22.56 -9.03 8.78
C GLY A 35 -22.40 -7.96 9.88
N ARG A 36 -21.21 -7.80 10.48
CA ARG A 36 -20.90 -6.75 11.48
C ARG A 36 -19.66 -5.94 11.15
N ASP A 37 -18.64 -6.63 10.70
CA ASP A 37 -17.34 -6.07 10.37
C ASP A 37 -16.89 -6.58 9.00
N VAL A 38 -15.89 -5.88 8.47
CA VAL A 38 -15.22 -6.20 7.22
C VAL A 38 -13.79 -6.59 7.54
N GLN A 39 -13.42 -7.83 7.23
CA GLN A 39 -12.03 -8.27 7.36
C GLN A 39 -11.31 -8.13 6.02
N PHE A 40 -10.13 -7.53 6.03
CA PHE A 40 -9.33 -7.31 4.83
C PHE A 40 -8.16 -8.31 4.74
N PHE A 41 -7.88 -8.76 3.52
CA PHE A 41 -6.74 -9.61 3.19
C PHE A 41 -5.99 -8.98 2.03
N ALA A 42 -4.74 -8.58 2.28
CA ALA A 42 -3.94 -7.88 1.30
C ALA A 42 -3.50 -8.83 0.18
N SER A 43 -3.62 -8.39 -1.07
CA SER A 43 -3.03 -9.08 -2.24
C SER A 43 -1.73 -8.44 -2.71
N ASN A 44 -1.40 -7.26 -2.19
CA ASN A 44 -0.22 -6.49 -2.56
C ASN A 44 0.51 -6.01 -1.29
N SER A 45 1.84 -6.12 -1.29
CA SER A 45 2.72 -5.78 -0.15
C SER A 45 2.62 -4.32 0.29
N LEU A 46 2.21 -3.40 -0.59
CA LEU A 46 1.94 -2.00 -0.22
C LEU A 46 0.86 -1.87 0.85
N PHE A 47 -0.09 -2.82 0.89
CA PHE A 47 -1.21 -2.81 1.84
C PHE A 47 -1.05 -3.85 2.95
N GLN A 48 0.12 -4.46 3.09
CA GLN A 48 0.40 -5.46 4.13
C GLN A 48 0.13 -4.93 5.55
N ALA A 49 0.28 -3.62 5.77
CA ALA A 49 -0.01 -2.98 7.05
C ALA A 49 -1.49 -3.08 7.46
N LEU A 50 -2.40 -3.33 6.51
CA LEU A 50 -3.83 -3.50 6.74
C LEU A 50 -4.24 -4.98 6.76
N ASP A 51 -3.33 -5.91 6.47
CA ASP A 51 -3.64 -7.33 6.32
C ASP A 51 -4.21 -7.93 7.61
N GLY A 52 -5.30 -8.68 7.48
CA GLY A 52 -6.04 -9.28 8.59
C GLY A 52 -6.83 -8.30 9.46
N GLN A 53 -6.72 -6.99 9.25
CA GLN A 53 -7.43 -5.99 10.05
C GLN A 53 -8.94 -6.03 9.81
N ARG A 54 -9.69 -5.68 10.86
CA ARG A 54 -11.15 -5.54 10.83
C ARG A 54 -11.55 -4.06 10.79
N PHE A 55 -12.50 -3.76 9.93
CA PHE A 55 -13.07 -2.44 9.72
C PHE A 55 -14.57 -2.48 9.96
N ARG A 56 -15.13 -1.38 10.47
CA ARG A 56 -16.59 -1.29 10.72
C ARG A 56 -17.44 -1.29 9.45
N SER A 57 -16.84 -1.05 8.28
CA SER A 57 -17.51 -1.04 6.97
C SER A 57 -16.49 -1.04 5.85
N VAL A 58 -16.92 -1.37 4.62
CA VAL A 58 -16.09 -1.25 3.41
C VAL A 58 -15.60 0.18 3.22
N ARG A 59 -16.44 1.19 3.47
CA ARG A 59 -15.99 2.60 3.40
C ARG A 59 -14.86 2.95 4.36
N ALA A 60 -14.83 2.35 5.56
CA ALA A 60 -13.74 2.58 6.49
C ALA A 60 -12.43 1.95 5.98
N LEU A 61 -12.53 0.76 5.39
CA LEU A 61 -11.42 0.09 4.72
C LEU A 61 -10.91 0.90 3.52
N GLU A 62 -11.79 1.39 2.63
CA GLU A 62 -11.43 2.23 1.49
C GLU A 62 -10.63 3.47 1.89
N ARG A 63 -11.04 4.13 2.99
CA ARG A 63 -10.30 5.28 3.53
C ARG A 63 -8.91 4.87 4.01
N ALA A 64 -8.79 3.76 4.74
CA ALA A 64 -7.50 3.28 5.23
C ALA A 64 -6.53 2.95 4.06
N VAL A 65 -7.04 2.25 3.04
CA VAL A 65 -6.31 1.93 1.80
C VAL A 65 -5.85 3.22 1.11
N SER A 66 -6.75 4.19 0.96
CA SER A 66 -6.46 5.48 0.30
C SER A 66 -5.43 6.31 1.08
N SER A 67 -5.53 6.35 2.41
CA SER A 67 -4.57 7.03 3.27
C SER A 67 -3.18 6.41 3.20
N LEU A 68 -3.09 5.08 3.15
CA LEU A 68 -1.83 4.38 3.03
C LEU A 68 -1.17 4.63 1.67
N GLU A 69 -1.94 4.57 0.57
CA GLU A 69 -1.41 4.88 -0.76
C GLU A 69 -0.92 6.34 -0.86
N ALA A 70 -1.67 7.29 -0.29
CA ALA A 70 -1.27 8.70 -0.25
C ALA A 70 0.02 8.90 0.55
N ALA A 71 0.15 8.26 1.72
CA ALA A 71 1.35 8.33 2.54
C ALA A 71 2.59 7.78 1.81
N LEU A 72 2.45 6.67 1.08
CA LEU A 72 3.54 6.10 0.28
C LEU A 72 3.94 7.01 -0.89
N ALA A 73 2.97 7.66 -1.54
CA ALA A 73 3.24 8.63 -2.60
C ALA A 73 4.01 9.86 -2.07
N ASP A 74 3.65 10.35 -0.89
CA ASP A 74 4.32 11.49 -0.25
C ASP A 74 5.76 11.17 0.18
N GLN A 75 5.97 9.97 0.75
CA GLN A 75 7.30 9.49 1.12
C GLN A 75 8.26 9.42 -0.08
N ARG A 76 7.76 8.96 -1.23
CA ARG A 76 8.55 8.93 -2.48
C ARG A 76 9.01 10.33 -2.87
N ARG A 77 8.10 11.31 -2.91
CA ARG A 77 8.42 12.70 -3.26
C ARG A 77 9.46 13.30 -2.30
N THR A 78 9.28 13.10 -0.99
CA THR A 78 10.22 13.63 0.01
C THR A 78 11.61 13.00 -0.09
N ARG A 79 11.68 11.70 -0.39
CA ARG A 79 12.96 11.00 -0.59
C ARG A 79 13.68 11.50 -1.84
N ASP A 80 12.94 11.74 -2.91
CA ASP A 80 13.49 12.27 -4.15
C ASP A 80 14.04 13.69 -3.93
N SER A 81 13.33 14.56 -3.21
CA SER A 81 13.81 15.90 -2.85
C SER A 81 15.11 15.88 -2.04
N ARG A 82 15.28 14.94 -1.08
CA ARG A 82 16.54 14.82 -0.34
C ARG A 82 17.69 14.34 -1.22
N GLY A 83 17.45 13.45 -2.17
CA GLY A 83 18.46 12.97 -3.11
C GLY A 83 18.94 14.05 -4.09
N GLU A 84 18.04 14.96 -4.50
CA GLU A 84 18.40 16.06 -5.39
C GLU A 84 19.28 17.12 -4.73
N ILE A 85 19.06 17.44 -3.45
CA ILE A 85 19.88 18.42 -2.72
C ILE A 85 21.33 17.94 -2.63
N TRP A 86 21.58 16.65 -2.42
CA TRP A 86 22.96 16.15 -2.37
C TRP A 86 23.69 16.22 -3.72
N ARG A 87 22.98 16.10 -4.84
CA ARG A 87 23.57 16.19 -6.19
C ARG A 87 23.92 17.62 -6.59
N SER A 88 23.18 18.62 -6.12
CA SER A 88 23.44 20.02 -6.46
C SER A 88 24.70 20.58 -5.80
N TRP A 89 25.17 20.03 -4.67
CA TRP A 89 26.46 20.41 -4.08
C TRP A 89 27.67 19.81 -4.81
N GLN A 90 27.54 18.59 -5.35
CA GLN A 90 28.65 17.91 -6.03
C GLN A 90 28.88 18.42 -7.47
N ALA A 91 27.89 19.10 -8.05
CA ALA A 91 28.01 19.76 -9.35
C ALA A 91 28.70 21.14 -9.27
N GLY A 92 28.91 21.70 -8.07
CA GLY A 92 29.52 23.02 -7.86
C GLY A 92 31.04 23.01 -7.67
N ASP A 93 31.69 21.84 -7.57
CA ASP A 93 33.10 21.73 -7.17
C ASP A 93 34.07 21.50 -8.36
N GLN A 94 33.63 21.76 -9.60
CA GLN A 94 34.58 22.03 -10.70
C GLN A 94 35.13 23.45 -10.53
N ALA A 95 36.16 23.57 -9.68
CA ALA A 95 37.00 24.74 -9.62
C ALA A 95 37.69 24.95 -10.98
N PRO A 96 37.54 26.11 -11.64
CA PRO A 96 38.50 26.52 -12.65
C PRO A 96 39.80 26.91 -11.93
N GLY A 97 40.75 25.98 -11.84
CA GLY A 97 42.17 26.31 -11.71
C GLY A 97 42.64 26.93 -13.04
N GLN A 98 43.56 27.89 -13.11
CA GLN A 98 44.47 28.56 -12.18
C GLN A 98 44.78 29.95 -12.80
N PRO A 99 45.22 30.95 -12.02
CA PRO A 99 45.72 32.19 -12.59
C PRO A 99 47.05 31.95 -13.31
N GLU A 100 47.11 32.33 -14.58
CA GLU A 100 48.32 32.35 -15.40
C GLU A 100 49.26 33.43 -14.85
N ALA A 101 50.40 33.01 -14.31
CA ALA A 101 51.47 33.88 -13.85
C ALA A 101 52.67 33.73 -14.78
N ALA A 102 52.90 34.75 -15.61
CA ALA A 102 54.18 35.34 -16.03
C ALA A 102 54.06 36.03 -17.39
#